data_AF-A0A498LSU3-F1
#
_entry.id   AF-A0A498LSU3-F1
#
_cell.length_a   1.000
_cell.length_b   1.000
_cell.length_c   1.000
_cell.angle_alpha   90.00
_cell.angle_beta   90.00
_cell.angle_gamma   90.00
#
_symmetry.space_group_name_H-M   'P 1'
#
loop_
_entity.id
_entity.type
_entity.pdbx_description
1 polymer ?
#
loop_
_entity_poly.entity_id
_entity_poly.type
_entity_poly.pdbx_seq_one_letter_code
_entity_poly.pdbx_strand_id
1 'polypeptide(L)'
;MVLWAYRTAVQESSQRTPAVLMFGKELCTLMDLVIGSPPEPKIAGGPELDNFRRLKDRLSTVHQLATEALEEAGALQKRTYDTRANRPTLRPGDRVWVFCPQRKRGFSPKRTHHWQGPGEILDQVLEVVFSHC
;
A
#
# COMPACT_ATOMS: atom_id res chain seq x y z
N MET A 1 16.65 12.25 8.84
CA MET A 1 16.79 12.56 7.40
C MET A 1 16.00 11.61 6.49
N VAL A 2 15.96 10.29 6.74
CA VAL A 2 15.29 9.30 5.86
C VAL A 2 13.82 9.58 5.56
N LEU A 3 13.03 9.95 6.58
CA LEU A 3 11.59 10.20 6.41
C LEU A 3 11.28 11.37 5.47
N TRP A 4 12.14 12.40 5.44
CA TRP A 4 11.96 13.53 4.54
C TRP A 4 12.12 13.11 3.10
N ALA A 5 13.21 12.40 2.78
CA ALA A 5 13.47 11.87 1.46
C ALA A 5 12.34 10.97 0.96
N TYR A 6 11.79 10.11 1.82
CA TYR A 6 10.66 9.25 1.46
C TYR A 6 9.38 10.06 1.13
N ARG A 7 9.11 11.15 1.87
CA ARG A 7 7.92 11.98 1.67
C ARG A 7 7.98 12.84 0.41
N THR A 8 9.17 13.17 -0.06
CA THR A 8 9.40 13.99 -1.26
C THR A 8 9.78 13.17 -2.49
N ALA A 9 10.03 11.87 -2.34
CA ALA A 9 10.29 10.98 -3.46
C ALA A 9 8.97 10.54 -4.12
N VAL A 10 8.95 10.57 -5.44
CA VAL A 10 7.83 10.04 -6.24
C VAL A 10 7.81 8.52 -6.09
N GLN A 11 6.66 7.97 -5.72
CA GLN A 11 6.47 6.53 -5.62
C GLN A 11 6.10 5.97 -7.00
N GLU A 12 6.70 4.85 -7.40
CA GLU A 12 6.45 4.24 -8.70
C GLU A 12 4.99 3.76 -8.84
N SER A 13 4.37 3.24 -7.78
CA SER A 13 3.01 2.71 -7.86
C SER A 13 1.94 3.80 -7.91
N SER A 14 2.12 4.91 -7.18
CA SER A 14 1.14 6.01 -7.16
C SER A 14 1.49 7.16 -8.10
N GLN A 15 2.71 7.18 -8.67
CA GLN A 15 3.27 8.25 -9.51
C GLN A 15 3.22 9.64 -8.85
N ARG A 16 3.14 9.68 -7.50
CA ARG A 16 3.02 10.89 -6.69
C ARG A 16 3.90 10.80 -5.45
N THR A 17 4.22 11.95 -4.87
CA THR A 17 4.90 12.01 -3.57
C THR A 17 3.89 11.84 -2.43
N PRO A 18 4.27 11.20 -1.31
CA PRO A 18 3.43 11.15 -0.12
C PRO A 18 3.07 12.54 0.43
N ALA A 19 3.94 13.53 0.26
CA ALA A 19 3.69 14.91 0.62
C ALA A 19 2.48 15.51 -0.12
N VAL A 20 2.43 15.35 -1.44
CA VAL A 20 1.31 15.88 -2.25
C VAL A 20 0.02 15.16 -1.96
N LEU A 21 0.06 13.85 -1.71
CA LEU A 21 -1.13 13.10 -1.31
C LEU A 21 -1.71 13.58 0.03
N MET A 22 -0.85 13.88 1.00
CA MET A 22 -1.30 14.32 2.34
C MET A 22 -1.69 15.80 2.39
N PHE A 23 -0.91 16.67 1.76
CA PHE A 23 -1.01 18.12 1.94
C PHE A 23 -1.50 18.86 0.69
N GLY A 24 -1.70 18.16 -0.43
CA GLY A 24 -2.06 18.75 -1.71
C GLY A 24 -0.93 19.56 -2.36
N LYS A 25 0.26 19.62 -1.76
CA LYS A 25 1.43 20.39 -2.18
C LYS A 25 2.73 19.66 -1.85
N GLU A 26 3.77 19.96 -2.61
CA GLU A 26 5.11 19.44 -2.35
C GLU A 26 5.72 20.10 -1.11
N LEU A 27 6.56 19.34 -0.40
CA LEU A 27 7.39 19.90 0.67
C LEU A 27 8.66 20.50 0.06
N CYS A 28 9.14 21.61 0.61
CA CYS A 28 10.38 22.23 0.14
C CYS A 28 11.57 21.28 0.30
N THR A 29 12.21 20.91 -0.80
CA THR A 29 13.42 20.11 -0.78
C THR A 29 14.66 21.00 -0.64
N LEU A 30 15.80 20.39 -0.33
CA LEU A 30 17.09 21.11 -0.30
C LEU A 30 17.44 21.70 -1.67
N MET A 31 17.03 21.05 -2.77
CA MET A 31 17.21 21.56 -4.13
C MET A 31 16.36 22.81 -4.37
N ASP A 32 15.11 22.82 -3.88
CA ASP A 32 14.24 24.00 -3.99
C ASP A 32 14.77 25.20 -3.20
N LEU A 33 15.53 24.97 -2.12
CA LEU A 33 16.16 26.04 -1.36
C LEU A 33 17.35 26.67 -2.12
N VAL A 34 18.12 25.85 -2.85
CA VAL A 34 19.31 26.32 -3.59
C VAL A 34 18.93 26.95 -4.93
N ILE A 35 17.98 26.35 -5.65
CA ILE A 35 17.58 26.76 -7.01
C ILE A 35 16.41 27.76 -6.96
N GLY A 36 15.61 27.73 -5.89
CA GLY A 36 14.34 28.43 -5.78
C GLY A 36 13.18 27.50 -6.11
N SER A 37 12.12 27.59 -5.32
CA SER A 37 10.87 26.89 -5.61
C SER A 37 10.16 27.57 -6.79
N PRO A 38 9.55 26.82 -7.72
CA PRO A 38 8.67 27.40 -8.74
C PRO A 38 7.65 28.32 -8.07
N PRO A 39 7.40 29.52 -8.62
CA PRO A 39 6.42 30.42 -8.03
C PRO A 39 5.07 29.69 -7.99
N GLU A 40 4.54 29.48 -6.78
CA GLU A 40 3.15 29.10 -6.64
C GLU A 40 2.32 30.16 -7.40
N PRO A 41 1.31 29.76 -8.18
CA PRO A 41 0.51 30.70 -8.94
C PRO A 41 0.00 31.79 -7.98
N LYS A 42 0.45 33.04 -8.19
CA LYS A 42 0.06 34.17 -7.35
C LYS A 42 -1.44 34.38 -7.50
N ILE A 43 -2.21 34.09 -6.46
CA ILE A 43 -3.66 34.23 -6.48
C ILE A 43 -4.02 35.67 -6.12
N ALA A 44 -4.74 36.34 -7.03
CA ALA A 44 -5.48 37.56 -6.71
C ALA A 44 -6.81 37.17 -6.03
N GLY A 45 -6.99 37.51 -4.74
CA GLY A 45 -8.28 37.46 -4.03
C GLY A 45 -8.26 36.76 -2.65
N GLY A 46 -8.78 37.41 -1.59
CA GLY A 46 -8.99 36.83 -0.23
C GLY A 46 -10.34 36.08 -0.11
N PRO A 47 -10.96 35.87 1.07
CA PRO A 47 -10.47 35.47 2.40
C PRO A 47 -10.22 33.94 2.49
N GLU A 48 -9.81 33.42 3.65
CA GLU A 48 -9.37 32.02 3.91
C GLU A 48 -10.24 30.88 3.31
N LEU A 49 -11.55 31.10 3.14
CA LEU A 49 -12.50 30.13 2.56
C LEU A 49 -12.16 29.72 1.11
N ASP A 50 -11.60 30.64 0.33
CA ASP A 50 -11.27 30.38 -1.08
C ASP A 50 -10.04 29.47 -1.21
N ASN A 51 -9.11 29.56 -0.26
CA ASN A 51 -7.95 28.67 -0.16
C ASN A 51 -8.35 27.24 0.24
N PHE A 52 -9.29 27.10 1.19
CA PHE A 52 -9.74 25.79 1.65
C PHE A 52 -10.43 24.99 0.55
N ARG A 53 -11.33 25.62 -0.23
CA ARG A 53 -12.01 24.96 -1.36
C ARG A 53 -11.02 24.45 -2.40
N ARG A 54 -10.06 25.30 -2.80
CA ARG A 54 -9.01 24.93 -3.76
C ARG A 54 -8.11 23.81 -3.25
N LEU A 55 -7.78 23.80 -1.96
CA LEU A 55 -7.01 22.70 -1.36
C LEU A 55 -7.78 21.39 -1.44
N LYS A 56 -9.08 21.41 -1.12
CA LYS A 56 -9.94 20.22 -1.20
C LYS A 56 -10.02 19.69 -2.64
N ASP A 57 -10.18 20.57 -3.62
CA ASP A 57 -10.27 20.19 -5.03
C ASP A 57 -8.94 19.58 -5.53
N ARG A 58 -7.80 20.19 -5.14
CA ARG A 58 -6.47 19.65 -5.41
C ARG A 58 -6.28 18.26 -4.81
N LEU A 59 -6.63 18.09 -3.53
CA LEU A 59 -6.53 16.80 -2.85
C LEU A 59 -7.40 15.75 -3.53
N SER A 60 -8.65 16.09 -3.87
CA SER A 60 -9.55 15.18 -4.58
C SER A 60 -8.96 14.74 -5.93
N THR A 61 -8.44 15.68 -6.70
CA THR A 61 -7.82 15.42 -8.01
C THR A 61 -6.59 14.53 -7.88
N VAL A 62 -5.69 14.85 -6.93
CA VAL A 62 -4.47 14.06 -6.70
C VAL A 62 -4.81 12.64 -6.26
N HIS A 63 -5.78 12.47 -5.35
CA HIS A 63 -6.18 11.15 -4.89
C HIS A 63 -6.80 10.32 -6.00
N GLN A 64 -7.64 10.92 -6.84
CA GLN A 64 -8.21 10.24 -8.00
C GLN A 64 -7.10 9.70 -8.92
N LEU A 65 -6.17 10.55 -9.33
CA LEU A 65 -5.05 10.17 -10.20
C LEU A 65 -4.15 9.11 -9.56
N ALA A 66 -3.91 9.20 -8.26
CA ALA A 66 -3.12 8.19 -7.54
C ALA A 66 -3.86 6.86 -7.42
N THR A 67 -5.19 6.88 -7.31
CA THR A 67 -6.01 5.66 -7.25
C THR A 67 -5.98 4.94 -8.59
N GLU A 68 -6.16 5.66 -9.69
CA GLU A 68 -6.06 5.12 -11.06
C GLU A 68 -4.67 4.49 -11.30
N ALA A 69 -3.59 5.17 -10.92
CA ALA A 69 -2.23 4.63 -11.04
C ALA A 69 -2.01 3.37 -10.16
N LEU A 70 -2.54 3.36 -8.94
CA LEU A 70 -2.44 2.21 -8.03
C LEU A 70 -3.22 1.00 -8.53
N GLU A 71 -4.37 1.20 -9.15
CA GLU A 71 -5.15 0.12 -9.78
C GLU A 71 -4.38 -0.51 -10.94
N GLU A 72 -3.80 0.30 -11.82
CA GLU A 72 -2.97 -0.18 -12.93
C GLU A 72 -1.71 -0.91 -12.46
N ALA A 73 -0.97 -0.29 -11.52
CA ALA A 73 0.22 -0.89 -10.94
C ALA A 73 -0.12 -2.19 -10.20
N GLY A 74 -1.23 -2.22 -9.46
CA GLY A 74 -1.73 -3.41 -8.76
C GLY A 74 -2.10 -4.54 -9.71
N ALA A 75 -2.75 -4.23 -10.83
CA ALA A 75 -3.07 -5.22 -11.86
C ALA A 75 -1.80 -5.83 -12.50
N LEU A 76 -0.80 -5.00 -12.81
CA LEU A 76 0.49 -5.46 -13.35
C LEU A 76 1.24 -6.33 -12.33
N GLN A 77 1.28 -5.92 -11.07
CA GLN A 77 1.90 -6.66 -9.98
C GLN A 77 1.21 -8.01 -9.78
N LYS A 78 -0.13 -8.06 -9.77
CA LYS A 78 -0.91 -9.31 -9.70
C LYS A 78 -0.55 -10.24 -10.86
N ARG A 79 -0.59 -9.75 -12.11
CA ARG A 79 -0.22 -10.56 -13.29
C ARG A 79 1.19 -11.12 -13.19
N THR A 80 2.16 -10.28 -12.81
CA THR A 80 3.56 -10.69 -12.66
C THR A 80 3.73 -11.74 -11.57
N TYR A 81 3.00 -11.59 -10.45
CA TYR A 81 2.99 -12.58 -9.39
C TYR A 81 2.37 -13.90 -9.85
N ASP A 82 1.18 -13.85 -10.46
CA ASP A 82 0.42 -15.02 -10.90
C ASP A 82 1.18 -15.83 -11.97
N THR A 83 1.94 -15.18 -12.86
CA THR A 83 2.79 -15.91 -13.83
C THR A 83 3.90 -16.75 -13.17
N ARG A 84 4.37 -16.37 -11.98
CA ARG A 84 5.42 -17.08 -11.24
C ARG A 84 4.85 -18.04 -10.21
N ALA A 85 3.61 -17.84 -9.78
CA ALA A 85 2.98 -18.61 -8.73
C ALA A 85 2.36 -19.90 -9.28
N ASN A 86 2.97 -21.05 -8.98
CA ASN A 86 2.31 -22.34 -9.17
C ASN A 86 1.56 -22.70 -7.87
N ARG A 87 0.26 -22.42 -7.81
CA ARG A 87 -0.58 -22.72 -6.63
C ARG A 87 -1.50 -23.91 -6.92
N PRO A 88 -1.54 -24.93 -6.05
CA PRO A 88 -2.56 -25.96 -6.13
C PRO A 88 -3.95 -25.35 -5.90
N THR A 89 -4.93 -25.76 -6.69
CA THR A 89 -6.33 -25.40 -6.47
C THR A 89 -6.85 -26.14 -5.25
N LEU A 90 -7.03 -25.41 -4.15
CA LEU A 90 -7.64 -25.92 -2.92
C LEU A 90 -9.16 -25.84 -3.01
N ARG A 91 -9.84 -26.86 -2.50
CA ARG A 91 -11.31 -26.96 -2.45
C ARG A 91 -11.78 -27.33 -1.04
N PRO A 92 -13.02 -26.96 -0.67
CA PRO A 92 -13.67 -27.51 0.51
C PRO A 92 -13.59 -29.05 0.51
N GLY A 93 -13.21 -29.63 1.65
CA GLY A 93 -12.94 -31.06 1.82
C GLY A 93 -11.46 -31.46 1.67
N ASP A 94 -10.59 -30.58 1.17
CA ASP A 94 -9.15 -30.87 1.07
C ASP A 94 -8.50 -30.86 2.46
N ARG A 95 -7.61 -31.83 2.70
CA ARG A 95 -6.79 -31.89 3.92
C ARG A 95 -5.53 -31.06 3.75
N VAL A 96 -5.32 -30.12 4.67
CA VAL A 96 -4.20 -29.20 4.63
C VAL A 96 -3.45 -29.18 5.96
N TRP A 97 -2.14 -28.91 5.86
CA TRP A 97 -1.32 -28.54 7.01
C TRP A 97 -1.27 -27.02 7.10
N VAL A 98 -1.65 -26.48 8.26
CA VAL A 98 -1.70 -25.04 8.47
C VAL A 98 -0.41 -24.58 9.13
N PHE A 99 0.25 -23.60 8.50
CA PHE A 99 1.45 -22.99 9.06
C PHE A 99 1.06 -22.02 10.17
N CYS A 100 1.23 -22.46 11.41
CA CYS A 100 0.95 -21.72 12.64
C CYS A 100 2.24 -21.61 13.46
N PRO A 101 3.08 -20.59 13.25
CA PRO A 101 4.32 -20.38 13.99
C PRO A 101 4.05 -19.85 15.41
N GLN A 102 3.42 -20.67 16.23
CA GLN A 102 3.14 -20.40 17.64
C GLN A 102 4.40 -20.63 18.48
N ARG A 103 4.84 -19.63 19.25
CA ARG A 103 5.95 -19.79 20.20
C ARG A 103 5.43 -20.39 21.50
N LYS A 104 5.82 -21.63 21.81
CA LYS A 104 5.55 -22.25 23.11
C LYS A 104 6.55 -21.75 24.15
N ARG A 105 6.07 -21.16 25.26
CA ARG A 105 6.93 -20.78 26.39
C ARG A 105 7.67 -22.01 26.91
N GLY A 106 8.96 -21.86 27.23
CA GLY A 106 9.81 -22.94 27.72
C GLY A 106 10.43 -23.84 26.64
N PHE A 107 10.04 -23.70 25.37
CA PHE A 107 10.67 -24.40 24.25
C PHE A 107 11.51 -23.44 23.41
N SER A 108 12.68 -23.90 22.95
CA SER A 108 13.45 -23.13 21.98
C SER A 108 12.70 -23.10 20.63
N PRO A 109 12.74 -21.99 19.88
CA PRO A 109 12.08 -21.89 18.58
C PRO A 109 12.45 -23.02 17.62
N LYS A 110 13.71 -23.49 17.66
CA LYS A 110 14.21 -24.63 16.85
C LYS A 110 13.52 -25.96 17.15
N ARG A 111 12.93 -26.12 18.34
CA ARG A 111 12.24 -27.35 18.78
C ARG A 111 10.72 -27.26 18.66
N THR A 112 10.19 -26.19 18.08
CA THR A 112 8.75 -26.02 17.93
C THR A 112 8.32 -26.36 16.51
N HIS A 113 7.38 -27.30 16.36
CA HIS A 113 6.78 -27.62 15.07
C HIS A 113 5.78 -26.51 14.69
N HIS A 114 5.95 -25.91 13.52
CA HIS A 114 5.11 -24.80 13.05
C HIS A 114 3.90 -25.25 12.25
N TRP A 115 3.85 -26.51 11.81
CA TRP A 115 2.70 -27.02 11.07
C TRP A 115 1.71 -27.67 12.03
N GLN A 116 0.44 -27.31 11.90
CA GLN A 116 -0.67 -27.93 12.63
C GLN A 116 -1.51 -28.72 11.62
N GLY A 117 -1.96 -29.91 12.01
CA GLY A 117 -2.81 -30.70 11.13
C GLY A 117 -2.88 -32.20 11.43
N PRO A 118 -3.63 -32.95 10.59
CA PRO A 118 -4.32 -32.45 9.39
C PRO A 118 -5.63 -31.72 9.71
N GLY A 119 -5.80 -30.51 9.16
CA GLY A 119 -7.08 -29.78 9.16
C GLY A 119 -7.79 -29.96 7.82
N GLU A 120 -9.10 -29.71 7.78
CA GLU A 120 -9.91 -29.79 6.56
C GLU A 120 -10.44 -28.42 6.18
N ILE A 121 -10.40 -28.08 4.89
CA ILE A 121 -10.98 -26.84 4.39
C ILE A 121 -12.51 -26.95 4.44
N LEU A 122 -13.16 -26.01 5.12
CA LEU A 122 -14.62 -25.99 5.26
C LEU A 122 -15.27 -25.16 4.14
N ASP A 123 -14.73 -23.97 3.88
CA ASP A 123 -15.29 -23.03 2.90
C ASP A 123 -14.22 -22.06 2.35
N GLN A 124 -14.49 -21.49 1.18
CA GLN A 124 -13.67 -20.46 0.55
C GLN A 124 -14.30 -19.07 0.77
N VAL A 125 -13.67 -18.25 1.61
CA VAL A 125 -14.15 -16.90 1.97
C VAL A 125 -13.77 -15.88 0.89
N LEU A 126 -12.54 -15.96 0.37
CA LEU A 126 -12.02 -15.12 -0.73
C LEU A 126 -11.17 -15.99 -1.67
N GLU A 127 -10.73 -15.40 -2.79
CA GLU A 127 -9.86 -16.05 -3.79
C GLU A 127 -8.67 -16.81 -3.16
N VAL A 128 -8.09 -16.26 -2.09
CA VAL A 128 -6.92 -16.83 -1.38
C VAL A 128 -7.16 -17.09 0.12
N VAL A 129 -8.38 -16.92 0.62
CA VAL A 129 -8.71 -17.08 2.05
C VAL A 129 -9.71 -18.21 2.25
N PHE A 130 -9.32 -19.19 3.05
CA PHE A 130 -10.09 -20.41 3.34
C PHE A 130 -10.33 -20.57 4.84
N SER A 131 -11.50 -21.07 5.22
CA SER A 131 -11.78 -21.50 6.60
C SER A 131 -11.38 -22.97 6.77
N HIS A 132 -10.87 -23.34 7.95
CA HIS A 132 -10.45 -24.71 8.26
C HIS A 132 -10.87 -25.11 9.69
N CYS A 133 -11.01 -26.42 9.93
CA CYS A 133 -11.22 -27.01 11.26
C CYS A 133 -9.94 -27.56 11.90
#